data_AF-A0A656DBB9-F1
#
_entry.id   AF-A0A656DBB9-F1
#
_cell.length_a   1.000
_cell.length_b   1.000
_cell.length_c   1.000
_cell.angle_alpha   90.00
_cell.angle_beta   90.00
_cell.angle_gamma   90.00
#
_symmetry.space_group_name_H-M   'P 1'
#
loop_
_entity.id
_entity.type
_entity.pdbx_description
1 polymer ?
#
loop_
_entity_poly.entity_id
_entity_poly.type
_entity_poly.pdbx_seq_one_letter_code
_entity_poly.pdbx_strand_id
1 'polypeptide(L)'
;MSLKVLLDVEIPSHRKRIEYVLKNFSLLYKVDLNFVNSYEEVSGEELFIFYGEDFKDEGKGIFIRKSELAIELFEGRKAYDEVLDVASVHFVSLVAPMIPDEFGNFALPVFFKTGEPVFEIENNKINFDILSCAFYFLSSWDERVKNKKDEIGRFPDDENLLVKLGVSNFPIVNFYFYVLKFFIEKSGFNVDNRKWNGKTFSVCLTHDVDVLRKWSAFGVYNEVMNKFIMGREDIQARRERFAKFIYFFAKGEDPYRVGMKKLIEFEKSQGVKSTFFLKSGRTSKYDARYKWDKFFLDFVDDLKRSGFEIALHPSFETFNSFELMKEEKLKLENFINLKVNGVRQHYLRYDFKITPSIHDGLNFKYDSTLGFNLRQGFRCGYAFPYKIYDVEKNVELEVYEIPLVFMDAVYQYGRSSKGIEEILVEVVNLAKVVKSFGGVFTVLFHNFVYDEFDFKGWDFIYEEFLKFAINQRSIRRSCIFYPQNESKLIQGH
;
A
#
# COMPACT_ATOMS: atom_id res chain seq x y z
N MET A 1 0.64 15.50 26.05
CA MET A 1 -0.20 14.85 27.08
C MET A 1 -0.34 13.40 26.68
N SER A 2 -0.24 12.49 27.65
CA SER A 2 -0.41 11.05 27.42
C SER A 2 -1.86 10.67 27.67
N LEU A 3 -2.44 9.85 26.80
CA LEU A 3 -3.80 9.33 26.93
C LEU A 3 -3.72 7.91 27.52
N LYS A 4 -4.38 7.68 28.65
CA LYS A 4 -4.39 6.36 29.30
C LYS A 4 -5.25 5.38 28.50
N VAL A 5 -4.82 4.13 28.42
CA VAL A 5 -5.53 3.04 27.73
C VAL A 5 -5.63 1.84 28.67
N LEU A 6 -6.86 1.43 28.97
CA LEU A 6 -7.15 0.21 29.72
C LEU A 6 -7.72 -0.84 28.76
N LEU A 7 -7.02 -1.97 28.65
CA LEU A 7 -7.43 -3.10 27.82
C LEU A 7 -7.92 -4.23 28.70
N ASP A 8 -9.23 -4.42 28.76
CA ASP A 8 -9.89 -5.53 29.46
C ASP A 8 -9.97 -6.75 28.54
N VAL A 9 -8.81 -7.39 28.37
CA VAL A 9 -8.61 -8.53 27.47
C VAL A 9 -7.75 -9.58 28.17
N GLU A 10 -8.37 -10.71 28.54
CA GLU A 10 -7.66 -11.81 29.19
C GLU A 10 -6.72 -12.55 28.23
N ILE A 11 -7.05 -12.59 26.94
CA ILE A 11 -6.31 -13.33 25.92
C ILE A 11 -5.07 -12.52 25.49
N PRO A 12 -3.84 -12.98 25.81
CA PRO A 12 -2.63 -12.18 25.58
C PRO A 12 -2.35 -11.90 24.11
N SER A 13 -2.72 -12.84 23.23
CA SER A 13 -2.58 -12.68 21.78
C SER A 13 -3.45 -11.54 21.28
N HIS A 14 -4.72 -11.53 21.66
CA HIS A 14 -5.68 -10.48 21.30
C HIS A 14 -5.27 -9.12 21.86
N ARG A 15 -4.82 -9.04 23.13
CA ARG A 15 -4.31 -7.79 23.72
C ARG A 15 -3.23 -7.15 22.86
N LYS A 16 -2.22 -7.93 22.43
CA LYS A 16 -1.14 -7.45 21.56
C LYS A 16 -1.62 -6.94 20.19
N ARG A 17 -2.66 -7.55 19.62
CA ARG A 17 -3.27 -7.11 18.35
C ARG A 17 -3.92 -5.73 18.51
N ILE A 18 -4.62 -5.51 19.63
CA ILE A 18 -5.24 -4.22 19.95
C ILE A 18 -4.17 -3.15 20.22
N GLU A 19 -3.11 -3.49 20.98
CA GLU A 19 -1.96 -2.60 21.18
C GLU A 19 -1.30 -2.19 19.85
N TYR A 20 -1.13 -3.14 18.92
CA TYR A 20 -0.61 -2.86 17.57
C TYR A 20 -1.47 -1.86 16.78
N VAL A 21 -2.79 -2.01 16.81
CA VAL A 21 -3.71 -1.07 16.15
C VAL A 21 -3.61 0.31 16.78
N LEU A 22 -3.60 0.39 18.10
CA LEU A 22 -3.49 1.64 18.84
C LEU A 22 -2.14 2.34 18.63
N LYS A 23 -1.04 1.59 18.46
CA LYS A 23 0.25 2.15 18.03
C LYS A 23 0.16 2.80 16.64
N ASN A 24 -0.52 2.16 15.69
CA ASN A 24 -0.74 2.77 14.36
C ASN A 24 -1.60 4.04 14.44
N PHE A 25 -2.65 4.04 15.28
CA PHE A 25 -3.44 5.23 15.58
C PHE A 25 -2.58 6.36 16.20
N SER A 26 -1.75 6.00 17.18
CA SER A 26 -0.81 6.91 17.86
C SER A 26 0.17 7.56 16.87
N LEU A 27 0.77 6.78 15.97
CA LEU A 27 1.68 7.29 14.93
C LEU A 27 0.97 8.25 13.96
N LEU A 28 -0.30 7.99 13.63
CA LEU A 28 -1.09 8.83 12.76
C LEU A 28 -1.45 10.18 13.40
N TYR A 29 -1.88 10.18 14.65
CA TYR A 29 -2.41 11.38 15.31
C TYR A 29 -1.49 12.00 16.37
N LYS A 30 -0.26 11.48 16.48
CA LYS A 30 0.75 11.88 17.47
C LYS A 30 0.23 11.90 18.91
N VAL A 31 -0.61 10.92 19.23
CA VAL A 31 -1.17 10.74 20.57
C VAL A 31 -0.26 9.80 21.33
N ASP A 32 0.34 10.26 22.42
CA ASP A 32 1.08 9.38 23.32
C ASP A 32 0.09 8.51 24.10
N LEU A 33 0.29 7.18 24.08
CA LEU A 33 -0.61 6.22 24.70
C LEU A 33 0.08 5.51 25.86
N ASN A 34 -0.51 5.60 27.05
CA ASN A 34 -0.01 4.94 28.25
C ASN A 34 -0.95 3.79 28.64
N PHE A 35 -0.48 2.55 28.49
CA PHE A 35 -1.27 1.36 28.83
C PHE A 35 -1.23 1.10 30.34
N VAL A 36 -2.41 1.09 30.96
CA VAL A 36 -2.61 0.82 32.39
C VAL A 36 -3.30 -0.54 32.58
N ASN A 37 -3.21 -1.12 33.78
CA ASN A 37 -3.77 -2.44 34.05
C ASN A 37 -5.09 -2.40 34.84
N SER A 38 -5.42 -1.27 35.46
CA SER A 38 -6.67 -1.14 36.21
C SER A 38 -7.23 0.28 36.20
N TYR A 39 -8.50 0.41 36.60
CA TYR A 39 -9.19 1.70 36.71
C TYR A 39 -8.56 2.59 37.80
N GLU A 40 -8.01 2.01 38.87
CA GLU A 40 -7.36 2.76 39.95
C GLU A 40 -6.09 3.50 39.49
N GLU A 41 -5.49 3.07 38.38
CA GLU A 41 -4.36 3.76 37.75
C GLU A 41 -4.80 5.00 36.94
N VAL A 42 -6.11 5.20 36.72
CA VAL A 42 -6.69 6.37 36.06
C VAL A 42 -7.21 7.33 37.15
N SER A 43 -6.71 8.56 37.19
CA SER A 43 -7.29 9.55 38.12
C SER A 43 -8.66 9.98 37.60
N GLY A 44 -9.61 10.28 38.50
CA GLY A 44 -11.01 10.51 38.14
C GLY A 44 -11.28 11.65 37.15
N GLU A 45 -10.30 12.52 36.88
CA GLU A 45 -10.43 13.63 35.91
C GLU A 45 -9.70 13.39 34.58
N GLU A 46 -8.87 12.36 34.47
CA GLU A 46 -8.12 12.05 33.24
C GLU A 46 -9.01 11.40 32.19
N LEU A 47 -8.84 11.81 30.92
CA LEU A 47 -9.42 11.11 29.78
C LEU A 47 -8.68 9.77 29.58
N PHE A 48 -9.42 8.72 29.28
CA PHE A 48 -8.85 7.40 28.97
C PHE A 48 -9.67 6.67 27.91
N ILE A 49 -9.05 5.71 27.23
CA ILE A 49 -9.73 4.73 26.38
C ILE A 49 -9.89 3.45 27.17
N PHE A 50 -11.11 2.93 27.24
CA PHE A 50 -11.40 1.60 27.75
C PHE A 50 -11.83 0.69 26.61
N TYR A 51 -11.17 -0.45 26.47
CA TYR A 51 -11.56 -1.50 25.52
C TYR A 51 -11.95 -2.75 26.30
N GLY A 52 -13.24 -3.14 26.25
CA GLY A 52 -13.78 -4.22 27.06
C GLY A 52 -15.29 -4.37 26.93
N GLU A 53 -15.94 -5.06 27.88
CA GLU A 53 -17.40 -5.26 27.90
C GLU A 53 -18.08 -4.58 29.09
N ASP A 54 -17.43 -4.60 30.25
CA ASP A 54 -17.94 -4.08 31.52
C ASP A 54 -17.54 -2.61 31.74
N PHE A 55 -18.25 -1.72 31.05
CA PHE A 55 -18.06 -0.28 31.23
C PHE A 55 -18.51 0.14 32.63
N LYS A 56 -17.56 0.57 33.46
CA LYS A 56 -17.88 1.30 34.69
C LYS A 56 -18.21 2.74 34.32
N ASP A 57 -19.32 3.28 34.81
CA ASP A 57 -19.73 4.68 34.64
C ASP A 57 -18.92 5.62 35.56
N GLU A 58 -17.60 5.42 35.58
CA GLU A 58 -16.65 6.13 36.43
C GLU A 58 -15.70 6.94 35.53
N GLY A 59 -16.03 8.21 35.29
CA GLY A 59 -15.09 9.20 34.72
C GLY A 59 -15.30 9.60 33.25
N LYS A 60 -14.33 10.33 32.70
CA LYS A 60 -14.31 10.80 31.30
C LYS A 60 -13.70 9.72 30.39
N GLY A 61 -14.38 8.59 30.23
CA GLY A 61 -13.93 7.50 29.38
C GLY A 61 -14.38 7.61 27.92
N ILE A 62 -13.62 6.99 27.01
CA ILE A 62 -14.06 6.59 25.67
C ILE A 62 -14.12 5.07 25.68
N PHE A 63 -15.31 4.52 25.50
CA PHE A 63 -15.58 3.10 25.73
C PHE A 63 -15.78 2.39 24.40
N ILE A 64 -14.92 1.41 24.10
CA ILE A 64 -14.96 0.62 22.88
C ILE A 64 -15.33 -0.81 23.27
N ARG A 65 -16.45 -1.31 22.74
CA ARG A 65 -16.89 -2.69 23.03
C ARG A 65 -16.00 -3.69 22.30
N LYS A 66 -15.40 -4.59 23.07
CA LYS A 66 -14.74 -5.81 22.56
C LYS A 66 -15.77 -6.74 21.92
N SER A 67 -15.37 -7.48 20.88
CA SER A 67 -16.21 -8.50 20.23
C SER A 67 -15.67 -9.91 20.49
N GLU A 68 -16.47 -10.74 21.14
CA GLU A 68 -16.18 -12.18 21.29
C GLU A 68 -16.10 -12.90 19.94
N LEU A 69 -16.86 -12.46 18.93
CA LEU A 69 -16.76 -13.02 17.57
C LEU A 69 -15.43 -12.67 16.90
N ALA A 70 -14.90 -11.47 17.13
CA ALA A 70 -13.56 -11.12 16.64
C ALA A 70 -12.48 -11.98 17.29
N ILE A 71 -12.60 -12.21 18.61
CA ILE A 71 -11.71 -13.11 19.35
C ILE A 71 -11.82 -14.53 18.80
N GLU A 72 -13.03 -15.08 18.65
CA GLU A 72 -13.26 -16.42 18.11
C GLU A 72 -12.64 -16.57 16.72
N LEU A 73 -12.83 -15.56 15.86
CA LEU A 73 -12.27 -15.54 14.52
C LEU A 73 -10.74 -15.55 14.56
N PHE A 74 -10.13 -14.68 15.36
CA PHE A 74 -8.67 -14.56 15.37
C PHE A 74 -7.97 -15.74 16.06
N GLU A 75 -8.48 -16.18 17.21
CA GLU A 75 -7.92 -17.33 17.94
C GLU A 75 -8.22 -18.65 17.23
N GLY A 76 -9.39 -18.75 16.59
CA GLY A 76 -9.79 -19.91 15.79
C GLY A 76 -9.16 -19.97 14.40
N ARG A 77 -8.42 -18.94 13.97
CA ARG A 77 -7.83 -18.82 12.62
C ARG A 77 -8.86 -18.98 11.50
N LYS A 78 -10.05 -18.45 11.72
CA LYS A 78 -11.17 -18.56 10.79
C LYS A 78 -11.19 -17.36 9.83
N ALA A 79 -11.67 -17.56 8.61
CA ALA A 79 -12.03 -16.47 7.72
C ALA A 79 -13.29 -15.75 8.23
N TYR A 80 -13.50 -14.51 7.76
CA TYR A 80 -14.69 -13.74 8.14
C TYR A 80 -15.97 -14.47 7.74
N ASP A 81 -16.02 -15.00 6.52
CA ASP A 81 -17.17 -15.74 5.96
C ASP A 81 -17.40 -17.12 6.60
N GLU A 82 -16.52 -17.59 7.48
CA GLU A 82 -16.73 -18.79 8.29
C GLU A 82 -17.42 -18.48 9.63
N VAL A 83 -17.36 -17.23 10.11
CA VAL A 83 -17.91 -16.80 11.40
C VAL A 83 -19.14 -15.90 11.21
N LEU A 84 -19.13 -15.06 10.17
CA LEU A 84 -20.13 -14.03 9.91
C LEU A 84 -20.51 -14.02 8.42
N ASP A 85 -21.78 -13.75 8.12
CA ASP A 85 -22.22 -13.58 6.74
C ASP A 85 -21.81 -12.20 6.22
N VAL A 86 -21.08 -12.15 5.10
CA VAL A 86 -20.67 -10.90 4.44
C VAL A 86 -21.88 -10.04 4.06
N ALA A 87 -23.01 -10.66 3.70
CA ALA A 87 -24.24 -9.92 3.39
C ALA A 87 -24.87 -9.27 4.63
N SER A 88 -24.48 -9.70 5.83
CA SER A 88 -24.97 -9.14 7.10
C SER A 88 -24.14 -7.96 7.62
N VAL A 89 -23.03 -7.60 6.94
CA VAL A 89 -22.20 -6.46 7.33
C VAL A 89 -23.06 -5.21 7.39
N HIS A 90 -23.12 -4.61 8.57
CA HIS A 90 -23.93 -3.42 8.82
C HIS A 90 -23.20 -2.18 8.29
N PHE A 91 -23.93 -1.24 7.72
CA PHE A 91 -23.38 0.01 7.19
C PHE A 91 -23.97 1.20 7.93
N VAL A 92 -23.11 2.04 8.50
CA VAL A 92 -23.52 3.25 9.23
C VAL A 92 -23.15 4.48 8.42
N SER A 93 -24.14 5.28 8.06
CA SER A 93 -23.91 6.57 7.40
C SER A 93 -23.26 7.53 8.40
N LEU A 94 -22.07 8.01 8.07
CA LEU A 94 -21.38 9.01 8.89
C LEU A 94 -21.68 10.42 8.38
N VAL A 95 -21.74 11.35 9.32
CA VAL A 95 -21.85 12.79 9.05
C VAL A 95 -20.72 13.51 9.78
N ALA A 96 -20.33 14.67 9.26
CA ALA A 96 -19.35 15.52 9.93
C ALA A 96 -19.86 15.87 11.36
N PRO A 97 -18.97 15.92 12.37
CA PRO A 97 -17.51 15.84 12.28
C PRO A 97 -16.92 14.43 12.50
N MET A 98 -17.71 13.34 12.44
CA MET A 98 -17.22 11.95 12.61
C MET A 98 -16.50 11.40 11.37
N ILE A 99 -16.44 12.19 10.31
CA ILE A 99 -15.86 11.86 9.01
C ILE A 99 -15.36 13.16 8.37
N PRO A 100 -14.34 13.14 7.49
CA PRO A 100 -13.98 14.34 6.72
C PRO A 100 -15.17 14.85 5.89
N ASP A 101 -15.33 16.17 5.82
CA ASP A 101 -16.49 16.83 5.18
C ASP A 101 -16.72 16.39 3.72
N GLU A 102 -15.63 16.10 3.01
CA GLU A 102 -15.64 15.65 1.60
C GLU A 102 -16.20 14.24 1.38
N PHE A 103 -16.49 13.50 2.45
CA PHE A 103 -17.15 12.20 2.42
C PHE A 103 -18.55 12.20 3.05
N GLY A 104 -19.26 13.33 3.01
CA GLY A 104 -20.64 13.40 3.48
C GLY A 104 -21.48 12.24 2.91
N ASN A 105 -22.12 11.47 3.80
CA ASN A 105 -22.92 10.27 3.50
C ASN A 105 -22.13 9.00 3.13
N PHE A 106 -20.81 8.94 3.35
CA PHE A 106 -20.11 7.67 3.27
C PHE A 106 -20.67 6.70 4.32
N ALA A 107 -20.96 5.47 3.87
CA ALA A 107 -21.48 4.41 4.70
C ALA A 107 -20.31 3.55 5.20
N LEU A 108 -19.98 3.68 6.48
CA LEU A 108 -18.91 2.94 7.13
C LEU A 108 -19.35 1.47 7.34
N PRO A 109 -18.61 0.47 6.82
CA PRO A 109 -18.88 -0.92 7.14
C PRO A 109 -18.49 -1.24 8.59
N VAL A 110 -19.36 -1.98 9.29
CA VAL A 110 -19.23 -2.38 10.70
C VAL A 110 -19.20 -3.91 10.76
N PHE A 111 -17.99 -4.48 10.91
CA PHE A 111 -17.75 -5.92 10.80
C PHE A 111 -18.05 -6.70 12.10
N PHE A 112 -17.60 -6.17 13.24
CA PHE A 112 -17.71 -6.82 14.55
C PHE A 112 -18.65 -6.04 15.47
N LYS A 113 -19.92 -5.96 15.08
CA LYS A 113 -20.97 -5.26 15.83
C LYS A 113 -21.25 -5.96 17.17
N THR A 114 -21.42 -5.18 18.23
CA THR A 114 -21.64 -5.70 19.59
C THR A 114 -22.89 -5.14 20.25
N GLY A 115 -23.47 -4.05 19.72
CA GLY A 115 -24.73 -3.50 20.20
C GLY A 115 -25.32 -2.42 19.29
N GLU A 116 -26.45 -1.87 19.72
CA GLU A 116 -27.11 -0.72 19.11
C GLU A 116 -27.46 0.32 20.18
N PRO A 117 -27.39 1.64 19.87
CA PRO A 117 -26.88 2.21 18.62
C PRO A 117 -25.38 1.95 18.44
N VAL A 118 -24.87 1.76 17.21
CA VAL A 118 -23.42 1.55 16.95
C VAL A 118 -22.54 2.63 17.61
N PHE A 119 -23.03 3.87 17.65
CA PHE A 119 -22.39 5.00 18.33
C PHE A 119 -23.34 5.62 19.34
N GLU A 120 -22.98 5.60 20.63
CA GLU A 120 -23.62 6.40 21.67
C GLU A 120 -22.76 7.66 21.90
N ILE A 121 -23.02 8.70 21.10
CA ILE A 121 -22.19 9.90 21.10
C ILE A 121 -22.17 10.54 22.49
N GLU A 122 -23.32 10.73 23.14
CA GLU A 122 -23.41 11.38 24.47
C GLU A 122 -22.55 10.68 25.53
N ASN A 123 -22.59 9.34 25.54
CA ASN A 123 -21.92 8.48 26.51
C ASN A 123 -20.47 8.13 26.11
N ASN A 124 -19.97 8.63 24.98
CA ASN A 124 -18.67 8.25 24.40
C ASN A 124 -18.49 6.73 24.22
N LYS A 125 -19.55 6.00 23.83
CA LYS A 125 -19.50 4.54 23.63
C LYS A 125 -19.54 4.17 22.14
N ILE A 126 -18.70 3.23 21.76
CA ILE A 126 -18.64 2.61 20.43
C ILE A 126 -19.04 1.15 20.59
N ASN A 127 -20.24 0.79 20.10
CA ASN A 127 -20.85 -0.54 20.23
C ASN A 127 -20.52 -1.46 19.05
N PHE A 128 -19.27 -1.39 18.61
CA PHE A 128 -18.64 -2.39 17.76
C PHE A 128 -17.13 -2.38 17.99
N ASP A 129 -16.48 -3.49 17.68
CA ASP A 129 -15.05 -3.64 17.90
C ASP A 129 -14.24 -3.00 16.77
N ILE A 130 -14.20 -1.67 16.80
CA ILE A 130 -13.50 -0.84 15.81
C ILE A 130 -12.00 -1.15 15.73
N LEU A 131 -11.39 -1.59 16.83
CA LEU A 131 -9.97 -1.91 16.91
C LEU A 131 -9.68 -3.28 16.27
N SER A 132 -10.50 -4.29 16.54
CA SER A 132 -10.43 -5.58 15.82
C SER A 132 -10.73 -5.44 14.33
N CYS A 133 -11.68 -4.56 13.96
CA CYS A 133 -11.93 -4.26 12.55
C CYS A 133 -10.67 -3.69 11.86
N ALA A 134 -9.98 -2.76 12.51
CA ALA A 134 -8.72 -2.23 12.00
C ALA A 134 -7.61 -3.29 11.92
N PHE A 135 -7.48 -4.14 12.95
CA PHE A 135 -6.49 -5.23 12.96
C PHE A 135 -6.71 -6.21 11.79
N TYR A 136 -7.96 -6.57 11.52
CA TYR A 136 -8.33 -7.49 10.44
C TYR A 136 -7.73 -7.06 9.09
N PHE A 137 -7.81 -5.78 8.76
CA PHE A 137 -7.28 -5.24 7.50
C PHE A 137 -5.77 -5.00 7.53
N LEU A 138 -5.24 -4.42 8.62
CA LEU A 138 -3.79 -4.17 8.76
C LEU A 138 -2.99 -5.48 8.74
N SER A 139 -3.54 -6.55 9.30
CA SER A 139 -2.93 -7.88 9.27
C SER A 139 -3.17 -8.63 7.96
N SER A 140 -4.04 -8.14 7.07
CA SER A 140 -4.50 -8.83 5.86
C SER A 140 -5.03 -10.23 6.17
N TRP A 141 -5.91 -10.32 7.17
CA TRP A 141 -6.30 -11.57 7.82
C TRP A 141 -6.79 -12.65 6.85
N ASP A 142 -7.71 -12.30 5.94
CA ASP A 142 -8.27 -13.24 4.95
C ASP A 142 -7.19 -13.93 4.12
N GLU A 143 -6.12 -13.22 3.75
CA GLU A 143 -5.05 -13.77 2.93
C GLU A 143 -4.18 -14.81 3.66
N ARG A 144 -4.26 -14.83 4.98
CA ARG A 144 -3.54 -15.77 5.86
C ARG A 144 -4.31 -17.07 6.07
N VAL A 145 -5.64 -16.95 6.20
CA VAL A 145 -6.52 -18.07 6.57
C VAL A 145 -7.13 -18.74 5.34
N LYS A 146 -7.42 -17.99 4.27
CA LYS A 146 -7.96 -18.53 3.02
C LYS A 146 -6.87 -19.10 2.13
N ASN A 147 -7.13 -20.29 1.59
CA ASN A 147 -6.20 -20.99 0.69
C ASN A 147 -6.43 -20.72 -0.80
N LYS A 148 -7.48 -19.98 -1.19
CA LYS A 148 -7.78 -19.71 -2.60
C LYS A 148 -6.66 -18.88 -3.24
N LYS A 149 -6.22 -19.30 -4.43
CA LYS A 149 -5.18 -18.62 -5.23
C LYS A 149 -5.64 -18.48 -6.68
N ASP A 150 -5.12 -17.47 -7.36
CA ASP A 150 -5.27 -17.30 -8.81
C ASP A 150 -4.30 -18.20 -9.60
N GLU A 151 -4.33 -18.12 -10.93
CA GLU A 151 -3.54 -18.94 -11.85
C GLU A 151 -2.02 -18.86 -11.62
N ILE A 152 -1.54 -17.80 -10.98
CA ILE A 152 -0.12 -17.58 -10.70
C ILE A 152 0.18 -17.57 -9.20
N GLY A 153 -0.74 -18.09 -8.38
CA GLY A 153 -0.52 -18.34 -6.96
C GLY A 153 -0.67 -17.11 -6.05
N ARG A 154 -1.37 -16.07 -6.48
CA ARG A 154 -1.67 -14.88 -5.66
C ARG A 154 -3.00 -15.03 -4.96
N PHE A 155 -3.20 -14.32 -3.85
CA PHE A 155 -4.54 -14.15 -3.29
C PHE A 155 -5.39 -13.33 -4.28
N PRO A 156 -6.55 -13.85 -4.74
CA PRO A 156 -7.38 -13.15 -5.72
C PRO A 156 -8.00 -11.87 -5.16
N ASP A 157 -8.03 -10.79 -5.96
CA ASP A 157 -8.61 -9.52 -5.55
C ASP A 157 -10.10 -9.64 -5.16
N ASP A 158 -10.87 -10.53 -5.81
CA ASP A 158 -12.29 -10.80 -5.55
C ASP A 158 -12.55 -11.51 -4.21
N GLU A 159 -11.53 -12.13 -3.62
CA GLU A 159 -11.62 -12.71 -2.29
C GLU A 159 -11.44 -11.70 -1.16
N ASN A 160 -10.89 -10.51 -1.45
CA ASN A 160 -10.71 -9.47 -0.45
C ASN A 160 -12.07 -8.90 0.01
N LEU A 161 -12.28 -8.82 1.32
CA LEU A 161 -13.56 -8.40 1.89
C LEU A 161 -13.98 -6.98 1.48
N LEU A 162 -13.03 -6.03 1.35
CA LEU A 162 -13.33 -4.67 0.89
C LEU A 162 -13.78 -4.64 -0.57
N VAL A 163 -13.29 -5.59 -1.39
CA VAL A 163 -13.72 -5.77 -2.77
C VAL A 163 -15.13 -6.35 -2.81
N LYS A 164 -15.42 -7.39 -2.03
CA LYS A 164 -16.77 -8.00 -1.94
C LYS A 164 -17.83 -6.97 -1.53
N LEU A 165 -17.47 -6.03 -0.65
CA LEU A 165 -18.35 -4.95 -0.18
C LEU A 165 -18.37 -3.71 -1.07
N GLY A 166 -17.58 -3.65 -2.15
CA GLY A 166 -17.55 -2.51 -3.06
C GLY A 166 -16.91 -1.23 -2.49
N VAL A 167 -16.12 -1.34 -1.42
CA VAL A 167 -15.49 -0.20 -0.73
C VAL A 167 -13.96 -0.18 -0.84
N SER A 168 -13.37 -0.99 -1.73
CA SER A 168 -11.92 -1.10 -1.91
C SER A 168 -11.22 0.21 -2.33
N ASN A 169 -11.96 1.21 -2.81
CA ASN A 169 -11.45 2.53 -3.16
C ASN A 169 -11.31 3.47 -1.95
N PHE A 170 -11.58 2.99 -0.73
CA PHE A 170 -11.53 3.77 0.50
C PHE A 170 -10.61 3.11 1.53
N PRO A 171 -9.79 3.89 2.25
CA PRO A 171 -8.96 3.37 3.33
C PRO A 171 -9.80 3.21 4.61
N ILE A 172 -10.57 2.13 4.69
CA ILE A 172 -11.53 1.87 5.80
C ILE A 172 -10.90 1.98 7.20
N VAL A 173 -9.66 1.53 7.39
CA VAL A 173 -8.94 1.67 8.66
C VAL A 173 -8.73 3.14 9.04
N ASN A 174 -8.45 4.01 8.05
CA ASN A 174 -8.33 5.44 8.30
C ASN A 174 -9.66 6.09 8.68
N PHE A 175 -10.80 5.61 8.14
CA PHE A 175 -12.13 6.04 8.63
C PHE A 175 -12.36 5.61 10.08
N TYR A 176 -12.00 4.37 10.45
CA TYR A 176 -12.09 3.92 11.84
C TYR A 176 -11.26 4.77 12.79
N PHE A 177 -10.02 5.07 12.41
CA PHE A 177 -9.15 5.95 13.16
C PHE A 177 -9.71 7.37 13.24
N TYR A 178 -10.35 7.88 12.19
CA TYR A 178 -10.99 9.19 12.21
C TYR A 178 -12.20 9.24 13.17
N VAL A 179 -12.99 8.16 13.23
CA VAL A 179 -14.08 8.05 14.21
C VAL A 179 -13.54 8.05 15.64
N LEU A 180 -12.48 7.26 15.92
CA LEU A 180 -11.86 7.25 17.25
C LEU A 180 -11.28 8.63 17.61
N LYS A 181 -10.63 9.30 16.65
CA LYS A 181 -10.14 10.68 16.77
C LYS A 181 -11.27 11.63 17.20
N PHE A 182 -12.44 11.54 16.58
CA PHE A 182 -13.60 12.36 16.94
C PHE A 182 -14.02 12.18 18.41
N PHE A 183 -14.11 10.95 18.93
CA PHE A 183 -14.47 10.72 20.33
C PHE A 183 -13.42 11.28 21.31
N ILE A 184 -12.14 11.24 20.93
CA ILE A 184 -11.04 11.85 21.71
C ILE A 184 -11.17 13.38 21.73
N GLU A 185 -11.37 14.01 20.57
CA GLU A 185 -11.51 15.47 20.46
C GLU A 185 -12.78 15.97 21.15
N LYS A 186 -13.90 15.27 21.01
CA LYS A 186 -15.16 15.57 21.71
C LYS A 186 -14.96 15.58 23.23
N SER A 187 -14.05 14.77 23.74
CA SER A 187 -13.74 14.68 25.17
C SER A 187 -12.75 15.74 25.65
N GLY A 188 -12.38 16.69 24.77
CA GLY A 188 -11.52 17.83 25.10
C GLY A 188 -10.03 17.57 24.91
N PHE A 189 -9.63 16.43 24.35
CA PHE A 189 -8.23 16.11 24.07
C PHE A 189 -7.91 16.42 22.60
N ASN A 190 -7.05 17.41 22.38
CA ASN A 190 -6.66 17.80 21.02
C ASN A 190 -5.65 16.79 20.46
N VAL A 191 -5.87 16.37 19.22
CA VAL A 191 -5.02 15.42 18.50
C VAL A 191 -4.52 16.06 17.20
N ASP A 192 -3.25 15.84 16.90
CA ASP A 192 -2.60 16.48 15.76
C ASP A 192 -2.66 15.57 14.54
N ASN A 193 -3.16 16.08 13.42
CA ASN A 193 -3.00 15.37 12.16
C ASN A 193 -1.52 15.25 11.79
N ARG A 194 -1.11 14.08 11.31
CA ARG A 194 0.22 13.90 10.73
C ARG A 194 0.47 14.92 9.61
N LYS A 195 1.61 15.59 9.70
CA LYS A 195 2.11 16.51 8.67
C LYS A 195 3.40 15.97 8.08
N TRP A 196 3.58 16.21 6.79
CA TRP A 196 4.75 15.79 6.03
C TRP A 196 5.62 17.01 5.72
N ASN A 197 6.51 17.40 6.65
CA ASN A 197 7.30 18.64 6.56
C ASN A 197 6.41 19.87 6.26
N GLY A 198 5.31 20.00 7.00
CA GLY A 198 4.33 21.08 6.83
C GLY A 198 3.33 20.88 5.69
N LYS A 199 3.39 19.76 4.95
CA LYS A 199 2.39 19.38 3.94
C LYS A 199 1.32 18.46 4.52
N THR A 200 0.13 18.47 3.92
CA THR A 200 -1.03 17.73 4.43
C THR A 200 -0.99 16.25 4.05
N PHE A 201 -0.35 15.87 2.94
CA PHE A 201 -0.25 14.48 2.49
C PHE A 201 1.03 14.24 1.68
N SER A 202 1.28 12.99 1.34
CA SER A 202 2.47 12.53 0.64
C SER A 202 2.15 11.74 -0.61
N VAL A 203 3.03 11.81 -1.61
CA VAL A 203 3.03 10.96 -2.80
C VAL A 203 4.35 10.19 -2.82
N CYS A 204 4.24 8.87 -2.84
CA CYS A 204 5.35 7.95 -2.99
C CYS A 204 5.43 7.52 -4.46
N LEU A 205 6.40 8.08 -5.20
CA LEU A 205 6.56 7.82 -6.63
C LEU A 205 7.45 6.60 -6.82
N THR A 206 6.97 5.60 -7.57
CA THR A 206 7.70 4.36 -7.80
C THR A 206 7.62 3.89 -9.25
N HIS A 207 8.69 3.22 -9.68
CA HIS A 207 8.81 2.65 -11.00
C HIS A 207 9.35 1.23 -10.94
N ASP A 208 8.59 0.29 -11.47
CA ASP A 208 9.09 -1.07 -11.70
C ASP A 208 9.73 -1.09 -13.09
N VAL A 209 11.02 -1.43 -13.11
CA VAL A 209 11.77 -1.55 -14.35
C VAL A 209 11.67 -2.98 -14.82
N ASP A 210 10.57 -3.33 -15.46
CA ASP A 210 10.35 -4.71 -15.91
C ASP A 210 11.22 -5.05 -17.11
N VAL A 211 11.41 -4.14 -18.07
CA VAL A 211 12.20 -4.43 -19.27
C VAL A 211 13.15 -3.27 -19.58
N LEU A 212 14.45 -3.54 -19.53
CA LEU A 212 15.48 -2.53 -19.85
C LEU A 212 15.65 -2.24 -21.34
N ARG A 213 15.35 -3.20 -22.22
CA ARG A 213 15.57 -3.08 -23.67
C ARG A 213 14.39 -3.61 -24.45
N LYS A 214 13.78 -2.75 -25.25
CA LYS A 214 12.77 -3.14 -26.22
C LYS A 214 13.42 -3.90 -27.38
N TRP A 215 14.49 -3.35 -27.94
CA TRP A 215 15.19 -3.89 -29.12
C TRP A 215 16.25 -4.93 -28.76
N SER A 216 15.91 -5.85 -27.86
CA SER A 216 16.69 -7.08 -27.71
C SER A 216 16.49 -8.00 -28.92
N ALA A 217 17.38 -8.98 -29.12
CA ALA A 217 17.22 -9.97 -30.20
C ALA A 217 15.82 -10.64 -30.18
N PHE A 218 15.29 -10.92 -28.99
CA PHE A 218 13.94 -11.44 -28.82
C PHE A 218 12.86 -10.40 -29.15
N GLY A 219 13.04 -9.13 -28.74
CA GLY A 219 12.08 -8.07 -29.06
C GLY A 219 11.97 -7.80 -30.56
N VAL A 220 13.10 -7.76 -31.27
CA VAL A 220 13.13 -7.66 -32.73
C VAL A 220 12.47 -8.87 -33.39
N TYR A 221 12.82 -10.09 -32.94
CA TYR A 221 12.16 -11.30 -33.43
C TYR A 221 10.64 -11.25 -33.22
N ASN A 222 10.19 -10.77 -32.05
CA ASN A 222 8.76 -10.69 -31.72
C ASN A 222 8.01 -9.70 -32.62
N GLU A 223 8.57 -8.53 -32.91
CA GLU A 223 7.94 -7.57 -33.84
C GLU A 223 7.92 -8.10 -35.29
N VAL A 224 9.01 -8.72 -35.77
CA VAL A 224 9.10 -9.22 -37.15
C VAL A 224 8.29 -10.50 -37.36
N MET A 225 8.56 -11.54 -36.56
CA MET A 225 7.99 -12.87 -36.78
C MET A 225 6.61 -12.99 -36.16
N ASN A 226 6.47 -12.72 -34.86
CA ASN A 226 5.22 -13.00 -34.16
C ASN A 226 4.13 -11.99 -34.50
N LYS A 227 4.48 -10.70 -34.60
CA LYS A 227 3.50 -9.61 -34.83
C LYS A 227 3.34 -9.29 -36.30
N PHE A 228 4.41 -9.11 -37.06
CA PHE A 228 4.29 -8.76 -38.48
C PHE A 228 4.01 -9.95 -39.39
N ILE A 229 4.66 -11.12 -39.25
CA ILE A 229 4.46 -12.28 -40.16
C ILE A 229 3.32 -13.20 -39.69
N MET A 230 3.30 -13.54 -38.39
CA MET A 230 2.34 -14.49 -37.79
C MET A 230 1.19 -13.80 -37.04
N GLY A 231 1.11 -12.47 -37.10
CA GLY A 231 0.10 -11.69 -36.37
C GLY A 231 -1.33 -12.05 -36.79
N ARG A 232 -2.24 -12.08 -35.82
CA ARG A 232 -3.67 -12.37 -36.03
C ARG A 232 -4.51 -11.13 -36.35
N GLU A 233 -3.92 -9.94 -36.21
CA GLU A 233 -4.53 -8.67 -36.63
C GLU A 233 -4.62 -8.57 -38.15
N ASP A 234 -5.43 -7.63 -38.63
CA ASP A 234 -5.53 -7.38 -40.07
C ASP A 234 -4.20 -6.91 -40.66
N ILE A 235 -4.06 -7.09 -41.97
CA ILE A 235 -2.80 -6.83 -42.67
C ILE A 235 -2.40 -5.35 -42.64
N GLN A 236 -3.37 -4.43 -42.57
CA GLN A 236 -3.10 -3.01 -42.51
C GLN A 236 -2.52 -2.63 -41.14
N ALA A 237 -3.17 -3.05 -40.05
CA ALA A 237 -2.66 -2.83 -38.69
C ALA A 237 -1.25 -3.42 -38.50
N ARG A 238 -1.01 -4.63 -39.02
CA ARG A 238 0.32 -5.27 -39.00
C ARG A 238 1.37 -4.44 -39.75
N ARG A 239 1.03 -3.91 -40.93
CA ARG A 239 1.93 -3.05 -41.73
C ARG A 239 2.22 -1.73 -41.04
N GLU A 240 1.21 -1.07 -40.48
CA GLU A 240 1.36 0.18 -39.74
C GLU A 240 2.27 0.00 -38.52
N ARG A 241 2.06 -1.07 -37.75
CA ARG A 241 2.92 -1.43 -36.62
C ARG A 241 4.35 -1.72 -37.06
N PHE A 242 4.53 -2.47 -38.15
CA PHE A 242 5.85 -2.78 -38.68
C PHE A 242 6.58 -1.55 -39.21
N ALA A 243 5.90 -0.65 -39.90
CA ALA A 243 6.45 0.64 -40.33
C ALA A 243 6.90 1.48 -39.12
N LYS A 244 6.09 1.52 -38.06
CA LYS A 244 6.47 2.14 -36.79
C LYS A 244 7.71 1.48 -36.20
N PHE A 245 7.80 0.14 -36.21
CA PHE A 245 8.97 -0.59 -35.73
C PHE A 245 10.22 -0.19 -36.50
N ILE A 246 10.18 -0.20 -37.83
CA ILE A 246 11.30 0.22 -38.69
C ILE A 246 11.71 1.65 -38.41
N TYR A 247 10.75 2.58 -38.23
CA TYR A 247 11.05 3.97 -37.89
C TYR A 247 11.84 4.10 -36.58
N PHE A 248 11.40 3.46 -35.50
CA PHE A 248 12.12 3.51 -34.22
C PHE A 248 13.44 2.75 -34.26
N PHE A 249 13.49 1.60 -34.95
CA PHE A 249 14.70 0.79 -35.06
C PHE A 249 15.79 1.51 -35.89
N ALA A 250 15.41 2.18 -36.99
CA ALA A 250 16.33 2.93 -37.85
C ALA A 250 16.94 4.16 -37.18
N LYS A 251 16.28 4.74 -36.16
CA LYS A 251 16.86 5.82 -35.33
C LYS A 251 18.02 5.35 -34.47
N GLY A 252 18.21 4.04 -34.30
CA GLY A 252 19.31 3.47 -33.51
C GLY A 252 19.17 3.64 -32.00
N GLU A 253 18.04 4.16 -31.52
CA GLU A 253 17.75 4.36 -30.10
C GLU A 253 16.72 3.34 -29.60
N ASP A 254 16.92 2.80 -28.39
CA ASP A 254 15.94 1.93 -27.73
C ASP A 254 14.83 2.79 -27.08
N PRO A 255 13.53 2.62 -27.43
CA PRO A 255 12.44 3.44 -26.92
C PRO A 255 12.32 3.43 -25.40
N TYR A 256 12.65 2.31 -24.74
CA TYR A 256 12.63 2.25 -23.28
C TYR A 256 13.78 3.07 -22.70
N ARG A 257 14.96 3.08 -23.33
CA ARG A 257 16.06 3.95 -22.87
C ARG A 257 15.74 5.43 -23.06
N VAL A 258 15.15 5.80 -24.20
CA VAL A 258 14.75 7.19 -24.48
C VAL A 258 13.65 7.62 -23.52
N GLY A 259 12.61 6.81 -23.35
CA GLY A 259 11.52 7.08 -22.41
C GLY A 259 12.02 7.22 -20.97
N MET A 260 12.97 6.39 -20.54
CA MET A 260 13.56 6.50 -19.21
C MET A 260 14.40 7.75 -19.00
N LYS A 261 15.12 8.21 -20.03
CA LYS A 261 15.81 9.51 -19.95
C LYS A 261 14.80 10.64 -19.80
N LYS A 262 13.72 10.65 -20.60
CA LYS A 262 12.63 11.63 -20.49
C LYS A 262 12.00 11.64 -19.09
N LEU A 263 11.72 10.46 -18.53
CA LEU A 263 11.19 10.31 -17.17
C LEU A 263 12.12 10.94 -16.13
N ILE A 264 13.41 10.57 -16.16
CA ILE A 264 14.45 11.08 -15.25
C ILE A 264 14.58 12.60 -15.37
N GLU A 265 14.62 13.13 -16.59
CA GLU A 265 14.72 14.57 -16.87
C GLU A 265 13.50 15.33 -16.38
N PHE A 266 12.30 14.81 -16.66
CA PHE A 266 11.05 15.39 -16.19
C PHE A 266 10.99 15.42 -14.66
N GLU A 267 11.24 14.31 -13.98
CA GLU A 267 11.21 14.26 -12.51
C GLU A 267 12.22 15.23 -11.88
N LYS A 268 13.43 15.32 -12.45
CA LYS A 268 14.44 16.30 -12.03
C LYS A 268 13.96 17.73 -12.22
N SER A 269 13.32 18.04 -13.36
CA SER A 269 12.76 19.37 -13.63
C SER A 269 11.69 19.77 -12.61
N GLN A 270 10.97 18.79 -12.06
CA GLN A 270 9.94 18.97 -11.04
C GLN A 270 10.49 18.90 -9.60
N GLY A 271 11.78 18.62 -9.42
CA GLY A 271 12.41 18.48 -8.11
C GLY A 271 11.90 17.30 -7.28
N VAL A 272 11.42 16.24 -7.95
CA VAL A 272 10.91 15.03 -7.30
C VAL A 272 11.92 13.90 -7.34
N LYS A 273 11.76 12.94 -6.42
CA LYS A 273 12.62 11.77 -6.30
C LYS A 273 11.77 10.53 -6.13
N SER A 274 11.95 9.57 -7.03
CA SER A 274 11.24 8.30 -7.07
C SER A 274 12.12 7.13 -6.66
N THR A 275 11.46 6.00 -6.41
CA THR A 275 12.11 4.69 -6.20
C THR A 275 12.02 3.86 -7.46
N PHE A 276 13.15 3.36 -7.95
CA PHE A 276 13.22 2.43 -9.08
C PHE A 276 13.48 1.02 -8.56
N PHE A 277 12.52 0.11 -8.76
CA PHE A 277 12.65 -1.30 -8.43
C PHE A 277 13.27 -2.04 -9.63
N LEU A 278 14.45 -2.61 -9.43
CA LEU A 278 15.26 -3.22 -10.51
C LEU A 278 15.28 -4.74 -10.40
N LYS A 279 15.17 -5.41 -11.55
CA LYS A 279 15.28 -6.88 -11.64
C LYS A 279 16.67 -7.38 -11.28
N SER A 280 16.74 -8.44 -10.46
CA SER A 280 18.01 -9.06 -10.08
C SER A 280 18.20 -10.52 -10.55
N GLY A 281 17.11 -11.28 -10.61
CA GLY A 281 17.15 -12.68 -11.01
C GLY A 281 16.12 -13.06 -12.06
N ARG A 282 16.11 -14.36 -12.34
CA ARG A 282 15.17 -15.01 -13.23
C ARG A 282 14.99 -16.45 -12.79
N THR A 283 13.81 -16.75 -12.28
CA THR A 283 13.44 -18.09 -11.78
C THR A 283 12.34 -18.72 -12.63
N SER A 284 11.65 -17.92 -13.45
CA SER A 284 10.52 -18.38 -14.25
C SER A 284 10.52 -17.81 -15.69
N LYS A 285 9.48 -18.18 -16.45
CA LYS A 285 9.16 -17.56 -17.75
C LYS A 285 8.58 -16.15 -17.62
N TYR A 286 8.08 -15.77 -16.45
CA TYR A 286 7.48 -14.47 -16.18
C TYR A 286 8.55 -13.38 -15.96
N ASP A 287 9.77 -13.80 -15.63
CA ASP A 287 10.87 -12.87 -15.35
C ASP A 287 11.53 -12.32 -16.61
N ALA A 288 11.83 -11.03 -16.54
CA ALA A 288 12.57 -10.32 -17.55
C ALA A 288 14.03 -10.79 -17.67
N ARG A 289 14.60 -10.57 -18.86
CA ARG A 289 15.98 -10.98 -19.19
C ARG A 289 16.92 -9.79 -19.15
N TYR A 290 17.29 -9.36 -17.96
CA TYR A 290 18.31 -8.34 -17.77
C TYR A 290 19.68 -8.84 -18.23
N LYS A 291 20.39 -8.01 -19.00
CA LYS A 291 21.83 -8.18 -19.23
C LYS A 291 22.59 -7.28 -18.27
N TRP A 292 23.50 -7.88 -17.50
CA TRP A 292 24.34 -7.21 -16.50
C TRP A 292 25.59 -6.65 -17.17
N ASP A 293 25.38 -5.74 -18.11
CA ASP A 293 26.42 -5.15 -18.93
C ASP A 293 26.50 -3.62 -18.71
N LYS A 294 27.38 -2.96 -19.48
CA LYS A 294 27.58 -1.51 -19.41
C LYS A 294 26.29 -0.71 -19.58
N PHE A 295 25.34 -1.15 -20.41
CA PHE A 295 24.10 -0.40 -20.62
C PHE A 295 23.24 -0.38 -19.35
N PHE A 296 23.21 -1.48 -18.59
CA PHE A 296 22.51 -1.51 -17.29
C PHE A 296 23.27 -0.68 -16.25
N LEU A 297 24.61 -0.80 -16.21
CA LEU A 297 25.43 0.00 -15.31
C LEU A 297 25.26 1.52 -15.55
N ASP A 298 25.31 1.95 -16.81
CA ASP A 298 25.10 3.36 -17.19
C ASP A 298 23.71 3.86 -16.73
N PHE A 299 22.68 3.01 -16.80
CA PHE A 299 21.34 3.35 -16.30
C PHE A 299 21.32 3.50 -14.78
N VAL A 300 21.92 2.56 -14.05
CA VAL A 300 22.08 2.63 -12.59
C VAL A 300 22.84 3.90 -12.19
N ASP A 301 23.90 4.26 -12.90
CA ASP A 301 24.69 5.45 -12.60
C ASP A 301 23.93 6.74 -12.89
N ASP A 302 23.08 6.78 -13.92
CA ASP A 302 22.15 7.89 -14.17
C ASP A 302 21.18 8.09 -13.00
N LEU A 303 20.62 6.99 -12.46
CA LEU A 303 19.73 7.02 -11.30
C LEU A 303 20.45 7.55 -10.05
N LYS A 304 21.64 7.00 -9.76
CA LYS A 304 22.46 7.42 -8.61
C LYS A 304 22.85 8.89 -8.68
N ARG A 305 23.37 9.35 -9.82
CA ARG A 305 23.77 10.77 -10.03
C ARG A 305 22.59 11.72 -9.86
N SER A 306 21.39 11.26 -10.18
CA SER A 306 20.16 12.04 -10.03
C SER A 306 19.56 11.94 -8.62
N GLY A 307 20.14 11.11 -7.75
CA GLY A 307 19.72 10.96 -6.36
C GLY A 307 18.40 10.21 -6.20
N PHE A 308 18.04 9.36 -7.17
CA PHE A 308 16.91 8.44 -7.08
C PHE A 308 17.26 7.23 -6.21
N GLU A 309 16.22 6.66 -5.60
CA GLU A 309 16.38 5.43 -4.83
C GLU A 309 16.37 4.22 -5.76
N ILE A 310 17.24 3.24 -5.49
CA ILE A 310 17.26 1.94 -6.14
C ILE A 310 16.82 0.89 -5.13
N ALA A 311 15.80 0.11 -5.50
CA ALA A 311 15.22 -0.97 -4.70
C ALA A 311 15.18 -2.29 -5.49
N LEU A 312 14.92 -3.41 -4.82
CA LEU A 312 14.90 -4.73 -5.44
C LEU A 312 13.52 -5.06 -6.02
N HIS A 313 13.46 -5.38 -7.31
CA HIS A 313 12.36 -6.10 -7.92
C HIS A 313 12.78 -7.56 -8.16
N PRO A 314 12.56 -8.48 -7.22
CA PRO A 314 13.17 -9.79 -7.33
C PRO A 314 12.41 -10.67 -8.34
N SER A 315 12.91 -11.88 -8.59
CA SER A 315 12.30 -12.81 -9.52
C SER A 315 11.03 -13.47 -8.97
N PHE A 316 10.27 -14.09 -9.87
CA PHE A 316 8.92 -14.59 -9.62
C PHE A 316 8.78 -15.58 -8.44
N GLU A 317 9.80 -16.39 -8.15
CA GLU A 317 9.77 -17.37 -7.06
C GLU A 317 10.45 -16.89 -5.75
N THR A 318 10.92 -15.65 -5.64
CA THR A 318 11.62 -15.23 -4.40
C THR A 318 10.69 -15.04 -3.20
N PHE A 319 9.39 -14.84 -3.43
CA PHE A 319 8.40 -14.63 -2.37
C PHE A 319 8.30 -15.80 -1.36
N ASN A 320 8.68 -17.01 -1.78
CA ASN A 320 8.64 -18.22 -0.95
C ASN A 320 10.04 -18.83 -0.70
N SER A 321 11.12 -18.11 -0.98
CA SER A 321 12.49 -18.64 -0.85
C SER A 321 13.46 -17.61 -0.30
N PHE A 322 13.92 -17.84 0.94
CA PHE A 322 14.89 -16.98 1.61
C PHE A 322 16.22 -16.93 0.86
N GLU A 323 16.76 -18.08 0.44
CA GLU A 323 18.06 -18.14 -0.22
C GLU A 323 18.05 -17.46 -1.60
N LEU A 324 16.97 -17.63 -2.39
CA LEU A 324 16.84 -16.93 -3.67
C LEU A 324 16.74 -15.42 -3.48
N MET A 325 15.94 -14.96 -2.51
CA MET A 325 15.83 -13.53 -2.19
C MET A 325 17.18 -12.96 -1.74
N LYS A 326 17.92 -13.70 -0.91
CA LYS A 326 19.25 -13.31 -0.43
C LYS A 326 20.26 -13.21 -1.56
N GLU A 327 20.31 -14.22 -2.44
CA GLU A 327 21.18 -14.23 -3.61
C GLU A 327 20.90 -13.02 -4.50
N GLU A 328 19.63 -12.78 -4.82
CA GLU A 328 19.22 -11.67 -5.68
C GLU A 328 19.49 -10.30 -5.06
N LYS A 329 19.26 -10.14 -3.76
CA LYS A 329 19.60 -8.92 -3.04
C LYS A 329 21.10 -8.65 -3.12
N LEU A 330 21.93 -9.63 -2.73
CA LEU A 330 23.39 -9.48 -2.72
C LEU A 330 23.95 -9.25 -4.12
N LYS A 331 23.40 -9.91 -5.13
CA LYS A 331 23.79 -9.71 -6.53
C LYS A 331 23.55 -8.29 -6.98
N LEU A 332 22.38 -7.71 -6.69
CA LEU A 332 22.08 -6.33 -7.03
C LEU A 332 22.97 -5.37 -6.25
N GLU A 333 23.10 -5.55 -4.93
CA GLU A 333 23.94 -4.73 -4.05
C GLU A 333 25.41 -4.70 -4.51
N ASN A 334 25.97 -5.85 -4.86
CA ASN A 334 27.34 -5.96 -5.36
C ASN A 334 27.53 -5.28 -6.73
N PHE A 335 26.55 -5.42 -7.63
CA PHE A 335 26.63 -4.79 -8.96
C PHE A 335 26.53 -3.26 -8.87
N ILE A 336 25.66 -2.74 -8.02
CA ILE A 336 25.45 -1.29 -7.88
C ILE A 336 26.35 -0.67 -6.81
N ASN A 337 27.07 -1.45 -6.00
CA ASN A 337 27.86 -0.98 -4.86
C ASN A 337 27.06 -0.07 -3.90
N LEU A 338 25.82 -0.44 -3.60
CA LEU A 338 24.94 0.25 -2.65
C LEU A 338 24.06 -0.77 -1.93
N LYS A 339 23.72 -0.48 -0.68
CA LYS A 339 22.74 -1.26 0.07
C LYS A 339 21.34 -1.07 -0.50
N VAL A 340 20.60 -2.16 -0.63
CA VAL A 340 19.22 -2.17 -1.11
C VAL A 340 18.27 -2.33 0.08
N ASN A 341 17.51 -1.27 0.37
CA ASN A 341 16.64 -1.21 1.55
C ASN A 341 15.19 -1.58 1.25
N GLY A 342 14.76 -1.52 -0.01
CA GLY A 342 13.38 -1.74 -0.43
C GLY A 342 13.20 -2.99 -1.28
N VAL A 343 11.99 -3.54 -1.26
CA VAL A 343 11.57 -4.63 -2.13
C VAL A 343 10.13 -4.43 -2.61
N ARG A 344 9.84 -4.89 -3.83
CA ARG A 344 8.48 -5.10 -4.34
C ARG A 344 8.47 -6.41 -5.11
N GLN A 345 7.68 -7.38 -4.69
CA GLN A 345 7.64 -8.69 -5.33
C GLN A 345 7.06 -8.62 -6.73
N HIS A 346 7.61 -9.43 -7.63
CA HIS A 346 7.11 -9.53 -8.98
C HIS A 346 5.67 -10.05 -9.04
N TYR A 347 4.85 -9.45 -9.90
CA TYR A 347 3.40 -9.71 -10.00
C TYR A 347 2.60 -9.47 -8.71
N LEU A 348 3.17 -8.74 -7.75
CA LEU A 348 2.64 -8.59 -6.39
C LEU A 348 2.36 -9.95 -5.71
N ARG A 349 3.19 -10.97 -6.00
CA ARG A 349 3.10 -12.28 -5.35
C ARG A 349 3.55 -12.17 -3.90
N TYR A 350 2.67 -12.57 -3.00
CA TYR A 350 2.90 -12.45 -1.57
C TYR A 350 2.28 -13.62 -0.83
N ASP A 351 3.03 -14.22 0.07
CA ASP A 351 2.54 -15.22 1.02
C ASP A 351 2.79 -14.70 2.43
N PHE A 352 1.73 -14.30 3.13
CA PHE A 352 1.83 -13.76 4.49
C PHE A 352 2.41 -14.74 5.52
N LYS A 353 2.47 -16.04 5.22
CA LYS A 353 3.11 -17.05 6.09
C LYS A 353 4.63 -17.08 5.94
N ILE A 354 5.16 -16.58 4.81
CA ILE A 354 6.57 -16.77 4.43
C ILE A 354 7.25 -15.44 4.09
N THR A 355 6.66 -14.69 3.16
CA THR A 355 7.27 -13.50 2.55
C THR A 355 7.68 -12.42 3.57
N PRO A 356 6.83 -12.02 4.56
CA PRO A 356 7.24 -11.02 5.54
C PRO A 356 8.48 -11.42 6.34
N SER A 357 8.55 -12.69 6.78
CA SER A 357 9.69 -13.22 7.53
C SER A 357 10.97 -13.23 6.71
N ILE A 358 10.88 -13.51 5.39
CA ILE A 358 12.03 -13.40 4.48
C ILE A 358 12.52 -11.95 4.41
N HIS A 359 11.59 -11.00 4.21
CA HIS A 359 11.93 -9.59 4.07
C HIS A 359 12.57 -9.02 5.34
N ASP A 360 12.00 -9.34 6.50
CA ASP A 360 12.52 -8.95 7.81
C ASP A 360 13.90 -9.57 8.09
N GLY A 361 14.04 -10.90 7.87
CA GLY A 361 15.30 -11.61 8.08
C GLY A 361 16.45 -11.16 7.17
N LEU A 362 16.13 -10.56 6.02
CA LEU A 362 17.10 -9.93 5.11
C LEU A 362 17.27 -8.43 5.35
N ASN A 363 16.69 -7.89 6.42
CA ASN A 363 16.80 -6.49 6.83
C ASN A 363 16.36 -5.49 5.74
N PHE A 364 15.32 -5.83 4.97
CA PHE A 364 14.62 -4.79 4.19
C PHE A 364 13.97 -3.81 5.16
N LYS A 365 14.06 -2.52 4.84
CA LYS A 365 13.42 -1.44 5.62
C LYS A 365 11.96 -1.26 5.25
N TYR A 366 11.60 -1.58 4.01
CA TYR A 366 10.23 -1.62 3.58
C TYR A 366 9.99 -2.65 2.47
N ASP A 367 8.75 -3.10 2.40
CA ASP A 367 8.10 -3.72 1.25
C ASP A 367 7.05 -2.75 0.70
N SER A 368 6.81 -2.79 -0.61
CA SER A 368 5.73 -2.02 -1.27
C SER A 368 4.99 -2.93 -2.24
N THR A 369 4.72 -4.17 -1.81
CA THR A 369 4.06 -5.19 -2.63
C THR A 369 2.55 -5.17 -2.46
N LEU A 370 2.02 -4.81 -1.29
CA LEU A 370 0.60 -4.99 -1.00
C LEU A 370 -0.24 -3.94 -1.74
N GLY A 371 -0.73 -4.33 -2.91
CA GLY A 371 -1.68 -3.61 -3.75
C GLY A 371 -2.54 -4.57 -4.57
N PHE A 372 -3.58 -4.06 -5.19
CA PHE A 372 -4.45 -4.86 -6.06
C PHE A 372 -3.81 -5.08 -7.44
N ASN A 373 -4.14 -6.21 -8.06
CA ASN A 373 -3.56 -6.62 -9.34
C ASN A 373 -4.45 -6.34 -10.55
N LEU A 374 -5.77 -6.31 -10.33
CA LEU A 374 -6.80 -6.17 -11.36
C LEU A 374 -7.66 -4.92 -11.14
N ARG A 375 -7.37 -4.13 -10.11
CA ARG A 375 -8.05 -2.88 -9.77
C ARG A 375 -7.10 -1.94 -9.03
N GLN A 376 -7.53 -0.70 -8.82
CA GLN A 376 -6.86 0.24 -7.92
C GLN A 376 -7.52 0.23 -6.54
N GLY A 377 -6.89 0.87 -5.56
CA GLY A 377 -7.47 1.11 -4.23
C GLY A 377 -6.61 0.61 -3.08
N PHE A 378 -7.24 0.41 -1.93
CA PHE A 378 -6.59 0.16 -0.65
C PHE A 378 -6.76 -1.30 -0.23
N ARG A 379 -5.85 -2.17 -0.67
CA ARG A 379 -5.91 -3.62 -0.39
C ARG A 379 -5.98 -3.95 1.10
N CYS A 380 -5.21 -3.24 1.90
CA CYS A 380 -5.17 -3.36 3.37
C CYS A 380 -6.06 -2.33 4.08
N GLY A 381 -6.94 -1.64 3.35
CA GLY A 381 -7.83 -0.62 3.90
C GLY A 381 -7.11 0.56 4.56
N TYR A 382 -5.82 0.78 4.30
CA TYR A 382 -4.99 1.75 5.02
C TYR A 382 -4.10 2.53 4.06
N ALA A 383 -3.93 3.83 4.33
CA ALA A 383 -3.24 4.79 3.46
C ALA A 383 -1.90 5.28 4.02
N PHE A 384 -1.31 4.59 4.99
CA PHE A 384 -0.03 4.98 5.58
C PHE A 384 0.93 3.79 5.60
N PRO A 385 2.26 4.06 5.68
CA PRO A 385 3.23 3.05 6.03
C PRO A 385 2.94 2.47 7.42
N TYR A 386 3.15 1.17 7.59
CA TYR A 386 2.99 0.49 8.88
C TYR A 386 3.92 -0.70 9.00
N LYS A 387 4.30 -1.07 10.22
CA LYS A 387 5.06 -2.31 10.47
C LYS A 387 4.18 -3.52 10.20
N ILE A 388 4.70 -4.49 9.46
CA ILE A 388 3.97 -5.74 9.17
C ILE A 388 3.84 -6.54 10.48
N TYR A 389 2.65 -7.10 10.73
CA TYR A 389 2.42 -7.96 11.89
C TYR A 389 2.61 -9.44 11.51
N ASP A 390 3.46 -10.15 12.23
CA ASP A 390 3.59 -11.61 12.16
C ASP A 390 2.55 -12.23 13.10
N VAL A 391 1.44 -12.71 12.52
CA VAL A 391 0.33 -13.32 13.28
C VAL A 391 0.76 -14.61 13.98
N GLU A 392 1.69 -15.37 13.40
CA GLU A 392 2.14 -16.66 13.96
C GLU A 392 2.95 -16.44 15.24
N LYS A 393 3.86 -15.47 15.20
CA LYS A 393 4.72 -15.12 16.34
C LYS A 393 4.08 -14.08 17.26
N ASN A 394 3.00 -13.46 16.81
CA ASN A 394 2.26 -12.41 17.50
C ASN A 394 3.17 -11.23 17.90
N VAL A 395 3.93 -10.74 16.91
CA VAL A 395 4.89 -9.64 17.03
C VAL A 395 4.85 -8.73 15.80
N GLU A 396 5.25 -7.49 15.99
CA GLU A 396 5.53 -6.56 14.90
C GLU A 396 6.92 -6.85 14.31
N LEU A 397 7.02 -6.86 12.98
CA LEU A 397 8.29 -6.95 12.27
C LEU A 397 8.92 -5.56 12.10
N GLU A 398 10.21 -5.50 11.81
CA GLU A 398 10.91 -4.23 11.56
C GLU A 398 10.70 -3.70 10.14
N VAL A 399 10.35 -4.59 9.21
CA VAL A 399 9.97 -4.20 7.84
C VAL A 399 8.62 -3.48 7.82
N TYR A 400 8.59 -2.31 7.18
CA TYR A 400 7.36 -1.57 6.93
C TYR A 400 6.71 -2.04 5.63
N GLU A 401 5.38 -2.13 5.60
CA GLU A 401 4.64 -2.07 4.35
C GLU A 401 4.42 -0.60 3.96
N ILE A 402 4.56 -0.29 2.67
CA ILE A 402 4.10 0.96 2.04
C ILE A 402 3.06 0.58 0.97
N PRO A 403 1.76 0.56 1.31
CA PRO A 403 0.72 0.00 0.45
C PRO A 403 0.67 0.67 -0.92
N LEU A 404 0.55 -0.14 -1.96
CA LEU A 404 0.41 0.32 -3.33
C LEU A 404 -1.06 0.65 -3.63
N VAL A 405 -1.33 1.91 -3.99
CA VAL A 405 -2.70 2.40 -4.22
C VAL A 405 -3.07 2.42 -5.70
N PHE A 406 -2.10 2.80 -6.55
CA PHE A 406 -2.29 2.87 -7.99
C PHE A 406 -1.16 2.18 -8.76
N MET A 407 -1.50 1.34 -9.73
CA MET A 407 -0.59 0.71 -10.69
C MET A 407 -1.12 0.81 -12.12
N ASP A 408 -0.36 1.40 -13.04
CA ASP A 408 -0.69 1.53 -14.45
C ASP A 408 -1.06 0.20 -15.16
N ALA A 409 -0.39 -0.90 -14.83
CA ALA A 409 -0.59 -2.22 -15.44
C ALA A 409 -2.00 -2.82 -15.22
N VAL A 410 -2.80 -2.25 -14.32
CA VAL A 410 -4.24 -2.59 -14.16
C VAL A 410 -5.03 -2.23 -15.42
N TYR A 411 -4.65 -1.17 -16.13
CA TYR A 411 -5.37 -0.69 -17.32
C TYR A 411 -4.74 -1.14 -18.64
N GLN A 412 -3.55 -1.74 -18.58
CA GLN A 412 -2.79 -2.14 -19.77
C GLN A 412 -3.11 -3.59 -20.17
N TYR A 413 -2.49 -4.05 -21.26
CA TYR A 413 -2.55 -5.45 -21.70
C TYR A 413 -3.97 -5.97 -21.97
N GLY A 414 -4.87 -5.10 -22.43
CA GLY A 414 -6.26 -5.45 -22.76
C GLY A 414 -7.16 -5.68 -21.53
N ARG A 415 -6.71 -5.29 -20.33
CA ARG A 415 -7.48 -5.42 -19.08
C ARG A 415 -8.54 -4.35 -18.89
N SER A 416 -8.46 -3.26 -19.65
CA SER A 416 -9.37 -2.12 -19.56
C SER A 416 -9.62 -1.52 -20.94
N SER A 417 -10.84 -1.00 -21.13
CA SER A 417 -11.23 -0.18 -22.28
C SER A 417 -11.28 1.32 -21.98
N LYS A 418 -10.92 1.71 -20.74
CA LYS A 418 -10.97 3.11 -20.28
C LYS A 418 -10.02 4.01 -21.05
N GLY A 419 -10.47 5.24 -21.32
CA GLY A 419 -9.66 6.27 -21.94
C GLY A 419 -8.63 6.88 -20.99
N ILE A 420 -7.60 7.52 -21.56
CA ILE A 420 -6.52 8.19 -20.81
C ILE A 420 -7.07 9.22 -19.80
N GLU A 421 -8.07 10.02 -20.19
CA GLU A 421 -8.68 11.03 -19.32
C GLU A 421 -9.48 10.41 -18.17
N GLU A 422 -10.19 9.31 -18.41
CA GLU A 422 -10.93 8.59 -17.39
C GLU A 422 -9.97 8.02 -16.33
N ILE A 423 -8.87 7.41 -16.77
CA ILE A 423 -7.82 6.89 -15.88
C ILE A 423 -7.19 8.03 -15.05
N LEU A 424 -6.94 9.19 -15.68
CA LEU A 424 -6.43 10.37 -14.97
C LEU A 424 -7.40 10.86 -13.88
N VAL A 425 -8.71 10.85 -14.15
CA VAL A 425 -9.72 11.18 -13.14
C VAL A 425 -9.68 10.19 -11.97
N GLU A 426 -9.52 8.89 -12.24
CA GLU A 426 -9.44 7.87 -11.19
C GLU A 426 -8.21 8.03 -10.28
N VAL A 427 -7.02 8.20 -10.86
CA VAL A 427 -5.79 8.40 -10.07
C VAL A 427 -5.87 9.67 -9.23
N VAL A 428 -6.43 10.76 -9.78
CA VAL A 428 -6.62 12.01 -9.05
C VAL A 428 -7.64 11.85 -7.91
N ASN A 429 -8.73 11.12 -8.15
CA ASN A 429 -9.75 10.89 -7.11
C ASN A 429 -9.18 10.05 -5.95
N LEU A 430 -8.44 8.98 -6.23
CA LEU A 430 -7.78 8.21 -5.17
C LEU A 430 -6.75 9.06 -4.41
N ALA A 431 -6.00 9.93 -5.09
CA ALA A 431 -5.07 10.83 -4.44
C ALA A 431 -5.77 11.88 -3.55
N LYS A 432 -6.96 12.36 -3.94
CA LYS A 432 -7.82 13.20 -3.09
C LYS A 432 -8.27 12.44 -1.84
N VAL A 433 -8.69 11.18 -1.98
CA VAL A 433 -9.06 10.32 -0.84
C VAL A 433 -7.90 10.22 0.16
N VAL A 434 -6.69 9.96 -0.32
CA VAL A 434 -5.50 9.91 0.56
C VAL A 434 -5.24 11.25 1.24
N LYS A 435 -5.38 12.36 0.49
CA LYS A 435 -5.18 13.71 1.01
C LYS A 435 -6.12 14.01 2.19
N SER A 436 -7.36 13.54 2.14
CA SER A 436 -8.37 13.70 3.20
C SER A 436 -7.93 13.18 4.56
N PHE A 437 -7.16 12.09 4.56
CA PHE A 437 -6.62 11.47 5.77
C PHE A 437 -5.18 11.90 6.07
N GLY A 438 -4.56 12.68 5.17
CA GLY A 438 -3.16 13.04 5.24
C GLY A 438 -2.18 11.90 4.97
N GLY A 439 -2.61 10.89 4.21
CA GLY A 439 -1.84 9.65 3.95
C GLY A 439 -0.71 9.77 2.94
N VAL A 440 -0.24 8.60 2.52
CA VAL A 440 0.77 8.39 1.48
C VAL A 440 0.10 7.74 0.27
N PHE A 441 0.07 8.45 -0.85
CA PHE A 441 -0.43 7.93 -2.10
C PHE A 441 0.73 7.30 -2.87
N THR A 442 0.84 5.98 -2.79
CA THR A 442 1.87 5.21 -3.48
C THR A 442 1.41 4.86 -4.87
N VAL A 443 2.22 5.24 -5.85
CA VAL A 443 1.91 5.09 -7.27
C VAL A 443 3.03 4.34 -7.98
N LEU A 444 2.64 3.40 -8.82
CA LEU A 444 3.52 2.62 -9.68
C LEU A 444 3.20 2.93 -11.15
N PHE A 445 4.19 3.50 -11.83
CA PHE A 445 4.24 3.55 -13.29
C PHE A 445 5.44 2.76 -13.76
N HIS A 446 5.26 1.80 -14.67
CA HIS A 446 6.38 1.05 -15.17
C HIS A 446 7.30 1.94 -16.04
N ASN A 447 8.53 1.46 -16.25
CA ASN A 447 9.60 2.19 -16.93
C ASN A 447 9.33 2.57 -18.40
N PHE A 448 8.21 2.13 -18.96
CA PHE A 448 7.77 2.41 -20.32
C PHE A 448 6.65 3.46 -20.39
N VAL A 449 6.39 4.22 -19.32
CA VAL A 449 5.39 5.30 -19.28
C VAL A 449 5.56 6.35 -20.39
N TYR A 450 6.80 6.62 -20.83
CA TYR A 450 7.13 7.49 -21.97
C TYR A 450 7.38 6.74 -23.29
N ASP A 451 7.00 5.46 -23.39
CA ASP A 451 7.13 4.69 -24.63
C ASP A 451 6.02 5.07 -25.61
N GLU A 452 6.35 5.98 -26.54
CA GLU A 452 5.47 6.36 -27.65
C GLU A 452 5.14 5.18 -28.60
N PHE A 453 5.87 4.05 -28.50
CA PHE A 453 5.63 2.87 -29.32
C PHE A 453 4.41 2.07 -28.87
N ASP A 454 4.41 1.52 -27.66
CA ASP A 454 3.31 0.67 -27.16
C ASP A 454 2.38 1.40 -26.16
N PHE A 455 2.84 2.47 -25.52
CA PHE A 455 2.16 3.08 -24.35
C PHE A 455 1.88 4.57 -24.54
N LYS A 456 1.47 4.97 -25.75
CA LYS A 456 1.14 6.35 -26.08
C LYS A 456 0.07 6.94 -25.13
N GLY A 457 0.34 8.12 -24.56
CA GLY A 457 -0.57 8.85 -23.68
C GLY A 457 -0.40 8.57 -22.19
N TRP A 458 0.39 7.56 -21.81
CA TRP A 458 0.70 7.28 -20.41
C TRP A 458 1.60 8.35 -19.78
N ASP A 459 2.46 8.97 -20.58
CA ASP A 459 3.22 10.17 -20.24
C ASP A 459 2.30 11.30 -19.78
N PHE A 460 1.22 11.57 -20.51
CA PHE A 460 0.23 12.57 -20.12
C PHE A 460 -0.40 12.28 -18.74
N ILE A 461 -0.81 11.03 -18.47
CA ILE A 461 -1.38 10.66 -17.16
C ILE A 461 -0.37 10.95 -16.05
N TYR A 462 0.87 10.49 -16.25
CA TYR A 462 1.92 10.63 -15.26
C TYR A 462 2.27 12.10 -14.99
N GLU A 463 2.45 12.89 -16.05
CA GLU A 463 2.77 14.32 -15.93
C GLU A 463 1.63 15.12 -15.28
N GLU A 464 0.38 14.91 -15.69
CA GLU A 464 -0.77 15.63 -15.14
C GLU A 464 -1.07 15.23 -13.69
N PHE A 465 -0.92 13.95 -13.36
CA PHE A 465 -0.98 13.50 -11.97
C PHE A 465 0.11 14.18 -11.12
N LEU A 466 1.35 14.27 -11.62
CA LEU A 466 2.43 14.90 -10.88
C LEU A 466 2.20 16.41 -10.71
N LYS A 467 1.73 17.10 -11.74
CA LYS A 467 1.32 18.52 -11.68
C LYS A 467 0.22 18.71 -10.65
N PHE A 468 -0.80 17.83 -10.61
CA PHE A 468 -1.81 17.83 -9.57
C PHE A 468 -1.19 17.71 -8.17
N ALA A 469 -0.31 16.73 -7.95
CA ALA A 469 0.35 16.53 -6.65
C ALA A 469 1.17 17.77 -6.21
N ILE A 470 1.87 18.42 -7.14
CA ILE A 470 2.61 19.66 -6.90
C ILE A 470 1.66 20.81 -6.51
N ASN A 471 0.57 20.99 -7.26
CA ASN A 471 -0.43 22.03 -7.02
C ASN A 471 -1.14 21.84 -5.68
N GLN A 472 -1.39 20.59 -5.27
CA GLN A 472 -1.93 20.25 -3.96
C GLN A 472 -0.89 20.36 -2.83
N ARG A 473 0.32 20.85 -3.13
CA ARG A 473 1.43 21.06 -2.19
C ARG A 473 1.76 19.79 -1.39
N SER A 474 1.66 18.60 -2.00
CA SER A 474 2.08 17.35 -1.35
C SER A 474 3.58 17.37 -1.02
N ILE A 475 4.04 16.44 -0.19
CA ILE A 475 5.44 16.01 -0.25
C ILE A 475 5.56 14.91 -1.33
N ARG A 476 6.66 14.88 -2.09
CA ARG A 476 6.91 13.89 -3.16
C ARG A 476 8.28 13.28 -2.92
N ARG A 477 8.32 12.00 -2.54
CA ARG A 477 9.53 11.32 -2.07
C ARG A 477 9.56 9.86 -2.51
N SER A 478 10.74 9.28 -2.40
CA SER A 478 10.98 7.85 -2.60
C SER A 478 10.56 7.07 -1.34
N CYS A 479 10.32 5.76 -1.48
CA CYS A 479 9.86 4.88 -0.42
C CYS A 479 10.73 4.91 0.84
N ILE A 480 12.06 5.01 0.74
CA ILE A 480 12.93 4.98 1.94
C ILE A 480 12.69 6.14 2.91
N PHE A 481 12.11 7.25 2.44
CA PHE A 481 11.79 8.41 3.27
C PHE A 481 10.89 8.05 4.46
N TYR A 482 9.93 7.14 4.26
CA TYR A 482 8.89 6.85 5.24
C TYR A 482 9.41 6.11 6.47
N PRO A 483 10.02 4.91 6.38
CA PRO A 483 10.53 4.20 7.55
C PRO A 483 11.60 4.99 8.31
N GLN A 484 12.41 5.79 7.61
CA GLN A 484 13.39 6.69 8.25
C GLN A 484 12.74 7.82 9.03
N ASN A 485 11.61 8.34 8.56
CA ASN A 485 10.87 9.39 9.25
C ASN A 485 10.08 8.82 10.44
N GLU A 486 9.55 7.60 10.33
CA GLU A 486 8.91 6.91 11.47
C GLU A 486 9.90 6.66 12.60
N SER A 487 11.11 6.19 12.30
CA SER A 487 12.13 5.99 13.35
C SER A 487 12.46 7.28 14.09
N LYS A 488 12.42 8.43 13.42
CA LYS A 488 12.63 9.74 14.06
C LYS A 488 11.46 10.19 14.92
N LEU A 489 10.22 9.89 14.49
CA LEU A 489 9.02 10.18 15.27
C LEU A 489 8.95 9.32 16.55
N ILE A 490 9.36 8.05 16.47
CA ILE A 490 9.37 7.12 17.61
C ILE A 490 10.51 7.44 18.59
N GLN A 491 11.67 7.91 18.11
CA GLN A 491 12.83 8.20 18.97
C GLN A 491 12.74 9.53 19.73
N GLY A 492 11.76 10.37 19.44
CA GLY A 492 11.29 11.42 20.35
C GLY A 492 12.34 12.25 21.09
N HIS A 493 13.44 12.66 20.45
CA HIS A 493 14.30 13.81 20.81
C HIS A 493 15.16 14.27 19.64
#